data_AF-A0A2P4XIT6-F1
#
_entry.id   AF-A0A2P4XIT6-F1
#
_cell.length_a   1.000
_cell.length_b   1.000
_cell.length_c   1.000
_cell.angle_alpha   90.00
_cell.angle_beta   90.00
_cell.angle_gamma   90.00
#
_symmetry.space_group_name_H-M   'P 1'
#
loop_
_entity.id
_entity.type
_entity.pdbx_description
1 polymer ?
#
loop_
_entity_poly.entity_id
_entity_poly.type
_entity_poly.pdbx_seq_one_letter_code
_entity_poly.pdbx_strand_id
1 'polypeptide(L)'
;MTDAVPRWTRPAQFLVYLVPVGDLPPDLLASYARLLQAHSELPLRSLTRPGGYAAELSPFRSLDWSGTGSLRFRFVSTAERVEACDGEDAHASRRVIGVLGVCHSPSLTLSGGLRAAHAQFESSVRRFPGLLIHKLFAFEHTFEDVTASECEGLNNLVMFPVHHELQGTGESTVSLHLQVVMDTLAVNILMSLESAIRSATSTAAASGFALKAAGGDLASILLDVNVEPQQTNVMQQASSPLVLSRETSTDATFGASVSPTSRSSGPSFPSIPSPIAAGVAALDPRNRRRKRQLARREKLLGDYSVLVSCVSDAMDHYTVAIEMLREEERRSGGAPGDVMWLAAALEGYVFCLYTEAQDKFSAELVEKASEAVMFYAKAGTTELESLLIENLGCQQSVKSDFFYSPFEKQKMMRKSGQRGSDDEDSSDDVPA
;
A
#
# COMPACT_ATOMS: atom_id res chain seq x y z
N MET A 1 29.74 -12.26 1.48
CA MET A 1 28.42 -11.62 1.60
C MET A 1 28.24 -10.78 0.36
N THR A 2 27.47 -11.27 -0.60
CA THR A 2 27.08 -10.50 -1.78
C THR A 2 26.01 -9.52 -1.34
N ASP A 3 26.34 -8.24 -1.27
CA ASP A 3 25.35 -7.18 -1.09
C ASP A 3 24.37 -7.26 -2.27
N ALA A 4 23.22 -7.88 -2.02
CA ALA A 4 22.13 -7.89 -2.97
C ALA A 4 21.65 -6.45 -3.10
N VAL A 5 21.75 -5.89 -4.30
CA VAL A 5 21.22 -4.57 -4.64
C VAL A 5 19.78 -4.48 -4.14
N PRO A 6 19.39 -3.39 -3.44
CA PRO A 6 18.04 -3.26 -2.92
C PRO A 6 17.04 -3.37 -4.07
N ARG A 7 16.22 -4.43 -4.02
CA ARG A 7 15.14 -4.66 -4.99
C ARG A 7 14.00 -3.71 -4.67
N TRP A 8 13.52 -3.00 -5.69
CA TRP A 8 12.28 -2.24 -5.57
C TRP A 8 11.14 -3.23 -5.31
N THR A 9 10.65 -3.26 -4.08
CA THR A 9 9.68 -4.27 -3.59
C THR A 9 8.48 -3.65 -2.90
N ARG A 10 8.58 -2.38 -2.51
CA ARG A 10 7.56 -1.66 -1.73
C ARG A 10 6.16 -1.70 -2.37
N PRO A 11 5.98 -1.53 -3.70
CA PRO A 11 4.66 -1.61 -4.32
C PRO A 11 3.95 -2.97 -4.16
N ALA A 12 4.71 -4.04 -3.88
CA ALA A 12 4.20 -5.40 -3.69
C ALA A 12 4.15 -5.84 -2.22
N GLN A 13 4.13 -4.91 -1.27
CA GLN A 13 4.07 -5.20 0.17
C GLN A 13 2.78 -4.65 0.80
N PHE A 14 2.08 -5.50 1.54
CA PHE A 14 0.98 -5.10 2.41
C PHE A 14 1.52 -4.38 3.65
N LEU A 15 0.99 -3.20 3.96
CA LEU A 15 1.36 -2.46 5.16
C LEU A 15 0.59 -2.98 6.38
N VAL A 16 1.32 -3.41 7.40
CA VAL A 16 0.79 -3.92 8.67
C VAL A 16 1.44 -3.17 9.83
N TYR A 17 0.63 -2.53 10.67
CA TYR A 17 1.14 -1.85 11.87
C TYR A 17 1.29 -2.78 13.06
N LEU A 18 2.40 -2.62 13.78
CA LEU A 18 2.65 -3.25 15.07
C LEU A 18 2.33 -2.26 16.18
N VAL A 19 1.42 -2.65 17.07
CA VAL A 19 1.00 -1.83 18.20
C VAL A 19 1.50 -2.49 19.48
N PRO A 20 2.41 -1.85 20.26
CA PRO A 20 2.75 -2.36 21.57
C PRO A 20 1.53 -2.28 22.50
N VAL A 21 1.27 -3.35 23.21
CA VAL A 21 0.13 -3.49 24.14
C VAL A 21 0.65 -3.91 25.51
N GLY A 22 0.11 -3.28 26.55
CA GLY A 22 0.63 -3.37 27.92
C GLY A 22 1.97 -2.63 28.09
N ASP A 23 2.65 -2.92 29.19
CA ASP A 23 3.95 -2.35 29.53
C ASP A 23 5.10 -3.09 28.83
N LEU A 24 5.02 -3.19 27.50
CA LEU A 24 6.00 -3.91 26.68
C LEU A 24 7.29 -3.07 26.50
N PRO A 25 8.46 -3.55 26.97
CA PRO A 25 9.72 -2.83 26.79
C PRO A 25 10.09 -2.70 25.30
N PRO A 26 10.70 -1.58 24.86
CA PRO A 26 11.08 -1.37 23.46
C PRO A 26 12.01 -2.44 22.88
N ASP A 27 12.95 -2.95 23.67
CA ASP A 27 13.89 -4.00 23.24
C ASP A 27 13.17 -5.33 22.95
N LEU A 28 12.13 -5.63 23.73
CA LEU A 28 11.33 -6.83 23.56
C LEU A 28 10.38 -6.68 22.37
N LEU A 29 9.78 -5.51 22.19
CA LEU A 29 9.02 -5.17 20.98
C LEU A 29 9.89 -5.33 19.72
N ALA A 30 11.13 -4.81 19.74
CA ALA A 30 12.06 -4.95 18.62
C ALA A 30 12.40 -6.42 18.34
N SER A 31 12.49 -7.25 19.38
CA SER A 31 12.75 -8.69 19.24
C SER A 31 11.58 -9.42 18.59
N TYR A 32 10.34 -9.13 18.99
CA TYR A 32 9.15 -9.69 18.35
C TYR A 32 8.92 -9.14 16.94
N ALA A 33 9.23 -7.87 16.70
CA ALA A 33 9.19 -7.30 15.36
C ALA A 33 10.16 -8.03 14.41
N ARG A 34 11.37 -8.39 14.86
CA ARG A 34 12.31 -9.20 14.07
C ARG A 34 11.78 -10.60 13.75
N LEU A 35 11.08 -11.25 14.69
CA LEU A 35 10.42 -12.54 14.43
C LEU A 35 9.34 -12.43 13.35
N LEU A 36 8.54 -11.36 13.39
CA LEU A 36 7.52 -11.09 12.36
C LEU A 36 8.15 -10.76 11.01
N GLN A 37 9.24 -9.98 11.00
CA GLN A 37 9.98 -9.64 9.79
C GLN A 37 10.59 -10.88 9.11
N ALA A 38 10.94 -11.93 9.85
CA ALA A 38 11.36 -13.21 9.25
C ALA A 38 10.26 -13.87 8.39
N HIS A 39 9.00 -13.48 8.59
CA HIS A 39 7.81 -13.94 7.87
C HIS A 39 7.24 -12.84 6.95
N SER A 40 8.07 -11.88 6.53
CA SER A 40 7.66 -10.78 5.63
C SER A 40 7.40 -11.23 4.20
N GLU A 41 7.83 -12.41 3.79
CA GLU A 41 7.57 -12.97 2.46
C GLU A 41 7.09 -14.41 2.60
N LEU A 42 5.85 -14.66 2.19
CA LEU A 42 5.19 -15.96 2.26
C LEU A 42 4.89 -16.46 0.85
N PRO A 43 5.60 -17.48 0.34
CA PRO A 43 5.34 -18.05 -0.98
C PRO A 43 3.90 -18.59 -1.06
N LEU A 44 3.17 -18.28 -2.13
CA LEU A 44 1.80 -18.78 -2.32
C LEU A 44 1.74 -20.32 -2.26
N ARG A 45 2.79 -20.99 -2.78
CA ARG A 45 2.93 -22.45 -2.76
C ARG A 45 3.06 -23.08 -1.37
N SER A 46 3.43 -22.32 -0.34
CA SER A 46 3.45 -22.81 1.04
C SER A 46 2.11 -22.60 1.75
N LEU A 47 1.21 -21.79 1.18
CA LEU A 47 -0.08 -21.51 1.77
C LEU A 47 -1.10 -22.61 1.44
N THR A 48 -1.96 -22.90 2.41
CA THR A 48 -3.04 -23.88 2.21
C THR A 48 -4.21 -23.21 1.48
N ARG A 49 -4.44 -23.64 0.23
CA ARG A 49 -5.59 -23.17 -0.56
C ARG A 49 -6.91 -23.54 0.12
N PRO A 50 -7.86 -22.59 0.30
CA PRO A 50 -9.17 -22.87 0.90
C PRO A 50 -9.99 -23.92 0.12
N GLY A 51 -10.70 -24.79 0.85
CA GLY A 51 -11.45 -25.92 0.29
C GLY A 51 -12.67 -25.59 -0.61
N GLY A 52 -12.96 -24.31 -0.83
CA GLY A 52 -14.02 -23.84 -1.74
C GLY A 52 -13.54 -22.76 -2.70
N TYR A 53 -12.22 -22.60 -2.86
CA TYR A 53 -11.66 -21.60 -3.78
C TYR A 53 -11.96 -21.99 -5.24
N ALA A 54 -12.57 -21.06 -5.97
CA ALA A 54 -12.92 -21.17 -7.37
C ALA A 54 -12.24 -20.04 -8.15
N ALA A 55 -11.24 -20.38 -8.98
CA ALA A 55 -10.40 -19.41 -9.67
C ALA A 55 -11.21 -18.55 -10.65
N GLU A 56 -12.21 -19.13 -11.29
CA GLU A 56 -13.12 -18.46 -12.22
C GLU A 56 -13.97 -17.35 -11.58
N LEU A 57 -14.12 -17.41 -10.26
CA LEU A 57 -14.81 -16.36 -9.52
C LEU A 57 -13.81 -15.28 -9.07
N SER A 58 -12.53 -15.59 -8.84
CA SER A 58 -11.58 -14.63 -8.27
C SER A 58 -11.47 -13.35 -9.10
N PRO A 59 -11.43 -12.16 -8.48
CA PRO A 59 -11.07 -10.93 -9.18
C PRO A 59 -9.61 -10.93 -9.66
N PHE A 60 -8.78 -11.86 -9.17
CA PHE A 60 -7.38 -12.04 -9.55
C PHE A 60 -7.25 -13.29 -10.43
N ARG A 61 -7.43 -13.11 -11.74
CA ARG A 61 -7.56 -14.21 -12.71
C ARG A 61 -6.27 -15.00 -12.89
N SER A 62 -5.13 -14.36 -12.71
CA SER A 62 -3.80 -14.97 -12.80
C SER A 62 -3.26 -15.45 -11.45
N LEU A 63 -4.08 -15.52 -10.40
CA LEU A 63 -3.65 -15.98 -9.07
C LEU A 63 -3.33 -17.47 -9.10
N ASP A 64 -2.06 -17.80 -8.92
CA ASP A 64 -1.57 -19.18 -8.92
C ASP A 64 -1.01 -19.57 -7.55
N TRP A 65 -1.78 -20.42 -6.84
CA TRP A 65 -1.40 -21.00 -5.55
C TRP A 65 -0.18 -21.92 -5.66
N SER A 66 0.13 -22.48 -6.82
CA SER A 66 1.27 -23.37 -7.03
C SER A 66 2.50 -22.68 -7.61
N GLY A 67 2.37 -21.41 -7.97
CA GLY A 67 3.38 -20.64 -8.68
C GLY A 67 4.53 -20.14 -7.81
N THR A 68 5.32 -19.25 -8.41
CA THR A 68 6.47 -18.59 -7.76
C THR A 68 6.11 -17.31 -7.02
N GLY A 69 4.84 -16.89 -7.05
CA GLY A 69 4.36 -15.69 -6.37
C GLY A 69 4.45 -15.80 -4.85
N SER A 70 4.53 -14.64 -4.19
CA SER A 70 4.58 -14.53 -2.73
C SER A 70 3.70 -13.38 -2.26
N LEU A 71 3.05 -13.54 -1.11
CA LEU A 71 2.48 -12.41 -0.38
C LEU A 71 3.58 -11.78 0.47
N ARG A 72 3.74 -10.46 0.39
CA ARG A 72 4.75 -9.75 1.18
C ARG A 72 4.12 -8.77 2.14
N PHE A 73 4.72 -8.65 3.31
CA PHE A 73 4.25 -7.82 4.41
C PHE A 73 5.36 -6.87 4.84
N ARG A 74 5.00 -5.61 5.02
CA ARG A 74 5.84 -4.60 5.65
C ARG A 74 5.28 -4.35 7.04
N PHE A 75 5.98 -4.85 8.04
CA PHE A 75 5.66 -4.59 9.44
C PHE A 75 6.32 -3.29 9.88
N VAL A 76 5.52 -2.36 10.38
CA VAL A 76 5.99 -1.05 10.87
C VAL A 76 5.51 -0.85 12.29
N SER A 77 6.39 -0.45 13.19
CA SER A 77 5.99 -0.15 14.58
C SER A 77 5.28 1.19 14.65
N THR A 78 4.18 1.28 15.39
CA THR A 78 3.55 2.57 15.71
C THR A 78 4.39 3.46 16.63
N ALA A 79 5.45 2.90 17.24
CA ALA A 79 6.45 3.67 17.96
C ALA A 79 7.47 4.34 17.02
N GLU A 80 7.58 3.87 15.77
CA GLU A 80 8.44 4.49 14.76
C GLU A 80 7.69 5.64 14.09
N ARG A 81 8.39 6.75 13.84
CA ARG A 81 7.82 7.87 13.10
C ARG A 81 7.73 7.47 11.63
N VAL A 82 6.52 7.25 11.13
CA VAL A 82 6.28 7.05 9.71
C VAL A 82 6.14 8.42 9.06
N GLU A 83 7.06 8.75 8.16
CA GLU A 83 6.90 9.92 7.31
C GLU A 83 5.76 9.63 6.33
N ALA A 84 4.62 10.29 6.56
CA ALA A 84 3.51 10.26 5.63
C ALA A 84 3.81 11.23 4.49
N CYS A 85 3.75 10.75 3.25
CA CYS A 85 3.91 11.59 2.06
C CYS A 85 2.55 12.09 1.59
N ASP A 86 2.50 13.31 1.04
CA ASP A 86 1.26 13.81 0.45
C ASP A 86 0.81 12.94 -0.74
N GLY A 87 -0.49 12.64 -0.80
CA GLY A 87 -1.08 11.82 -1.85
C GLY A 87 -0.73 10.33 -1.81
N GLU A 88 0.01 9.86 -0.81
CA GLU A 88 0.55 8.50 -0.80
C GLU A 88 -0.52 7.40 -0.73
N ASP A 89 -1.69 7.72 -0.16
CA ASP A 89 -2.86 6.83 -0.11
C ASP A 89 -3.41 6.50 -1.51
N ALA A 90 -2.98 7.20 -2.57
CA ALA A 90 -3.27 6.79 -3.94
C ALA A 90 -2.68 5.41 -4.29
N HIS A 91 -1.71 4.91 -3.52
CA HIS A 91 -1.14 3.55 -3.64
C HIS A 91 -1.72 2.60 -2.60
N ALA A 92 -2.25 1.46 -3.04
CA ALA A 92 -2.78 0.45 -2.11
C ALA A 92 -1.71 -0.10 -1.14
N SER A 93 -0.45 -0.20 -1.57
CA SER A 93 0.69 -0.65 -0.74
C SER A 93 1.03 0.29 0.43
N ARG A 94 0.50 1.51 0.40
CA ARG A 94 0.66 2.49 1.49
C ARG A 94 -0.54 2.57 2.42
N ARG A 95 -1.64 1.93 2.04
CA ARG A 95 -2.83 1.82 2.89
C ARG A 95 -2.60 0.76 3.95
N VAL A 96 -2.95 1.09 5.18
CA VAL A 96 -2.90 0.14 6.30
C VAL A 96 -3.98 -0.91 6.10
N ILE A 97 -3.58 -2.16 5.86
CA ILE A 97 -4.53 -3.26 5.70
C ILE A 97 -4.66 -4.12 6.96
N GLY A 98 -3.69 -4.01 7.87
CA GLY A 98 -3.65 -4.85 9.07
C GLY A 98 -3.02 -4.17 10.27
N VAL A 99 -3.46 -4.60 11.46
CA VAL A 99 -2.86 -4.18 12.73
C VAL A 99 -2.61 -5.40 13.62
N LEU A 100 -1.37 -5.60 14.04
CA LEU A 100 -1.00 -6.63 15.01
C LEU A 100 -0.66 -5.98 16.34
N GLY A 101 -1.46 -6.25 17.35
CA GLY A 101 -1.11 -5.94 18.73
C GLY A 101 -0.01 -6.90 19.18
N VAL A 102 1.00 -6.42 19.89
CA VAL A 102 2.10 -7.23 20.40
C VAL A 102 2.20 -7.00 21.90
N CYS A 103 2.08 -8.08 22.68
CA CYS A 103 2.31 -8.06 24.12
C CYS A 103 3.15 -9.25 24.58
N HIS A 104 3.79 -9.07 25.75
CA HIS A 104 4.54 -10.12 26.43
C HIS A 104 3.72 -10.61 27.63
N SER A 105 3.25 -11.85 27.58
CA SER A 105 2.29 -12.38 28.57
C SER A 105 2.78 -12.26 30.01
N PRO A 106 4.05 -12.58 30.34
CA PRO A 106 4.56 -12.42 31.71
C PRO A 106 4.45 -11.00 32.27
N SER A 107 4.62 -9.96 31.43
CA SER A 107 4.48 -8.56 31.85
C SER A 107 3.04 -8.14 32.12
N LEU A 108 2.05 -8.83 31.55
CA LEU A 108 0.63 -8.44 31.69
C LEU A 108 0.07 -8.66 33.09
N THR A 109 0.71 -9.52 33.90
CA THR A 109 0.30 -9.81 35.28
C THR A 109 0.22 -8.54 36.15
N LEU A 110 1.07 -7.55 35.84
CA LEU A 110 1.12 -6.26 36.54
C LEU A 110 0.16 -5.22 35.95
N SER A 111 -0.32 -5.42 34.72
CA SER A 111 -1.07 -4.44 33.93
C SER A 111 -2.55 -4.82 33.72
N GLY A 112 -3.12 -5.64 34.61
CA GLY A 112 -4.53 -6.04 34.55
C GLY A 112 -4.82 -7.26 33.66
N GLY A 113 -3.79 -8.02 33.27
CA GLY A 113 -3.90 -9.29 32.57
C GLY A 113 -4.33 -9.17 31.10
N LEU A 114 -4.67 -10.33 30.53
CA LEU A 114 -4.92 -10.49 29.10
C LEU A 114 -6.15 -9.71 28.61
N ARG A 115 -7.20 -9.63 29.44
CA ARG A 115 -8.44 -8.91 29.11
C ARG A 115 -8.22 -7.39 29.06
N ALA A 116 -7.39 -6.84 29.94
CA ALA A 116 -7.05 -5.42 29.91
C ALA A 116 -6.18 -5.09 28.67
N ALA A 117 -5.20 -5.94 28.36
CA ALA A 117 -4.41 -5.84 27.14
C ALA A 117 -5.29 -5.89 25.87
N HIS A 118 -6.26 -6.81 25.83
CA HIS A 118 -7.22 -6.90 24.75
C HIS A 118 -8.06 -5.63 24.59
N ALA A 119 -8.60 -5.08 25.68
CA ALA A 119 -9.36 -3.83 25.64
C ALA A 119 -8.50 -2.63 25.15
N GLN A 120 -7.24 -2.55 25.57
CA GLN A 120 -6.29 -1.54 25.08
C GLN A 120 -6.02 -1.70 23.58
N PHE A 121 -5.85 -2.94 23.11
CA PHE A 121 -5.67 -3.24 21.69
C PHE A 121 -6.89 -2.82 20.86
N GLU A 122 -8.10 -3.21 21.29
CA GLU A 122 -9.36 -2.81 20.62
C GLU A 122 -9.50 -1.29 20.54
N SER A 123 -9.16 -0.58 21.61
CA SER A 123 -9.16 0.89 21.60
C SER A 123 -8.16 1.45 20.59
N SER A 124 -7.01 0.81 20.43
CA SER A 124 -5.99 1.24 19.46
C SER A 124 -6.41 0.99 18.02
N VAL A 125 -7.07 -0.13 17.75
CA VAL A 125 -7.56 -0.54 16.42
C VAL A 125 -8.57 0.46 15.85
N ARG A 126 -9.39 1.10 16.69
CA ARG A 126 -10.40 2.09 16.27
C ARG A 126 -9.82 3.29 15.48
N ARG A 127 -8.51 3.53 15.58
CA ARG A 127 -7.82 4.59 14.82
C ARG A 127 -7.59 4.23 13.35
N PHE A 128 -7.74 2.96 12.98
CA PHE A 128 -7.48 2.45 11.64
C PHE A 128 -8.78 1.96 10.99
N PRO A 129 -9.38 2.74 10.08
CA PRO A 129 -10.56 2.29 9.35
C PRO A 129 -10.20 1.24 8.29
N GLY A 130 -11.10 0.30 8.00
CA GLY A 130 -11.00 -0.57 6.82
C GLY A 130 -9.92 -1.64 6.88
N LEU A 131 -9.55 -2.11 8.08
CA LEU A 131 -8.62 -3.22 8.23
C LEU A 131 -9.20 -4.53 7.68
N LEU A 132 -8.40 -5.23 6.88
CA LEU A 132 -8.64 -6.63 6.51
C LEU A 132 -8.39 -7.56 7.69
N ILE A 133 -7.42 -7.21 8.56
CA ILE A 133 -7.05 -8.04 9.68
C ILE A 133 -6.63 -7.24 10.90
N HIS A 134 -6.98 -7.76 12.08
CA HIS A 134 -6.48 -7.26 13.34
C HIS A 134 -6.41 -8.42 14.34
N LYS A 135 -5.25 -8.60 14.97
CA LYS A 135 -5.02 -9.67 15.93
C LYS A 135 -4.12 -9.16 17.07
N LEU A 136 -4.36 -9.63 18.29
CA LEU A 136 -3.48 -9.42 19.43
C LEU A 136 -2.59 -10.66 19.61
N PHE A 137 -1.28 -10.49 19.51
CA PHE A 137 -0.28 -11.52 19.69
C PHE A 137 0.29 -11.44 21.11
N ALA A 138 -0.01 -12.46 21.91
CA ALA A 138 0.50 -12.60 23.27
C ALA A 138 1.64 -13.63 23.27
N PHE A 139 2.88 -13.14 23.38
CA PHE A 139 4.06 -13.99 23.36
C PHE A 139 4.38 -14.57 24.74
N GLU A 140 5.05 -15.72 24.75
CA GLU A 140 5.59 -16.39 25.94
C GLU A 140 4.55 -16.73 27.02
N HIS A 141 3.40 -17.24 26.58
CA HIS A 141 2.35 -17.69 27.47
C HIS A 141 2.65 -19.08 28.07
N THR A 142 2.41 -19.27 29.37
CA THR A 142 2.68 -20.52 30.12
C THR A 142 1.57 -21.57 30.05
N PHE A 143 0.36 -21.18 29.61
CA PHE A 143 -0.81 -22.05 29.42
C PHE A 143 -1.25 -22.79 30.70
N GLU A 144 -1.57 -22.03 31.74
CA GLU A 144 -2.12 -22.55 33.00
C GLU A 144 -3.61 -22.91 32.88
N ASP A 145 -4.16 -23.66 33.84
CA ASP A 145 -5.56 -24.13 33.79
C ASP A 145 -6.61 -23.00 33.67
N VAL A 146 -6.29 -21.81 34.19
CA VAL A 146 -7.19 -20.63 34.17
C VAL A 146 -7.26 -19.97 32.78
N THR A 147 -6.28 -20.23 31.91
CA THR A 147 -6.12 -19.59 30.59
C THR A 147 -7.39 -19.69 29.73
N ALA A 148 -8.08 -20.83 29.75
CA ALA A 148 -9.28 -21.03 28.94
C ALA A 148 -10.39 -20.03 29.29
N SER A 149 -10.55 -19.71 30.58
CA SER A 149 -11.56 -18.75 31.06
C SER A 149 -11.17 -17.29 30.77
N GLU A 150 -9.87 -16.98 30.77
CA GLU A 150 -9.38 -15.63 30.45
C GLU A 150 -9.53 -15.30 28.97
N CYS A 151 -9.33 -16.29 28.11
CA CYS A 151 -9.46 -16.18 26.66
C CYS A 151 -10.90 -16.17 26.16
N GLU A 152 -11.88 -16.47 27.02
CA GLU A 152 -13.29 -16.52 26.64
C GLU A 152 -13.78 -15.14 26.15
N GLY A 153 -14.21 -15.11 24.88
CA GLY A 153 -14.67 -13.91 24.19
C GLY A 153 -13.58 -13.09 23.48
N LEU A 154 -12.30 -13.50 23.55
CA LEU A 154 -11.18 -12.79 22.93
C LEU A 154 -10.91 -13.29 21.50
N ASN A 155 -11.84 -13.03 20.57
CA ASN A 155 -11.88 -13.64 19.22
C ASN A 155 -10.68 -13.33 18.29
N ASN A 156 -9.92 -12.28 18.58
CA ASN A 156 -8.76 -11.85 17.82
C ASN A 156 -7.44 -12.04 18.56
N LEU A 157 -7.45 -12.75 19.69
CA LEU A 157 -6.24 -13.13 20.40
C LEU A 157 -5.56 -14.34 19.74
N VAL A 158 -4.23 -14.31 19.69
CA VAL A 158 -3.35 -15.42 19.35
C VAL A 158 -2.28 -15.49 20.43
N MET A 159 -2.12 -16.67 21.04
CA MET A 159 -1.13 -16.89 22.09
C MET A 159 0.00 -17.77 21.58
N PHE A 160 1.23 -17.38 21.89
CA PHE A 160 2.43 -18.14 21.57
C PHE A 160 2.99 -18.75 22.85
N PRO A 161 3.47 -20.01 22.80
CA PRO A 161 4.09 -20.65 23.95
C PRO A 161 5.39 -19.97 24.37
N VAL A 162 5.86 -20.33 25.57
CA VAL A 162 7.20 -20.00 26.04
C VAL A 162 8.23 -20.44 25.00
N HIS A 163 9.21 -19.57 24.77
CA HIS A 163 10.30 -19.84 23.85
C HIS A 163 11.10 -21.06 24.29
N HIS A 164 11.17 -22.05 23.41
CA HIS A 164 12.01 -23.23 23.58
C HIS A 164 12.68 -23.55 22.24
N GLU A 165 14.01 -23.57 22.23
CA GLU A 165 14.78 -23.94 21.04
C GLU A 165 14.73 -25.45 20.81
N LEU A 166 14.45 -25.84 19.57
CA LEU A 166 14.47 -27.23 19.13
C LEU A 166 15.92 -27.63 18.86
N GLN A 167 16.36 -28.69 19.54
CA GLN A 167 17.74 -29.15 19.43
C GLN A 167 18.08 -29.55 17.99
N GLY A 168 19.12 -28.92 17.43
CA GLY A 168 19.70 -29.30 16.14
C GLY A 168 19.05 -28.69 14.89
N THR A 169 17.95 -27.92 15.01
CA THR A 169 17.32 -27.25 13.85
C THR A 169 17.51 -25.74 13.83
N GLY A 170 17.82 -25.12 14.97
CA GLY A 170 17.88 -23.65 15.10
C GLY A 170 16.51 -22.98 15.08
N GLU A 171 15.43 -23.76 15.09
CA GLU A 171 14.06 -23.27 15.19
C GLU A 171 13.59 -23.27 16.65
N SER A 172 12.56 -22.49 16.94
CA SER A 172 11.93 -22.43 18.26
C SER A 172 10.44 -22.80 18.19
N THR A 173 9.87 -23.16 19.34
CA THR A 173 8.42 -23.33 19.49
C THR A 173 7.64 -22.11 18.99
N VAL A 174 8.12 -20.91 19.31
CA VAL A 174 7.51 -19.64 18.88
C VAL A 174 7.59 -19.47 17.38
N SER A 175 8.75 -19.72 16.75
CA SER A 175 8.90 -19.56 15.30
C SER A 175 8.02 -20.54 14.52
N LEU A 176 7.89 -21.79 14.99
CA LEU A 176 7.03 -22.78 14.35
C LEU A 176 5.54 -22.41 14.45
N HIS A 177 5.09 -21.95 15.63
CA HIS A 177 3.72 -21.45 15.79
C HIS A 177 3.48 -20.19 14.96
N LEU A 178 4.47 -19.29 14.91
CA LEU A 178 4.40 -18.06 14.13
C LEU A 178 4.26 -18.34 12.64
N GLN A 179 4.98 -19.31 12.09
CA GLN A 179 4.83 -19.73 10.70
C GLN A 179 3.37 -20.11 10.40
N VAL A 180 2.77 -21.00 11.19
CA VAL A 180 1.38 -21.46 10.99
C VAL A 180 0.39 -20.30 11.10
N VAL A 181 0.59 -19.42 12.09
CA VAL A 181 -0.26 -18.24 12.27
C VAL A 181 -0.14 -17.32 11.06
N MET A 182 1.07 -16.99 10.63
CA MET A 182 1.32 -16.08 9.52
C MET A 182 0.78 -16.63 8.19
N ASP A 183 0.93 -17.92 7.92
CA ASP A 183 0.34 -18.58 6.74
C ASP A 183 -1.19 -18.47 6.77
N THR A 184 -1.81 -18.69 7.93
CA THR A 184 -3.27 -18.54 8.09
C THR A 184 -3.72 -17.09 7.93
N LEU A 185 -2.98 -16.13 8.48
CA LEU A 185 -3.29 -14.70 8.31
C LEU A 185 -3.19 -14.30 6.84
N ALA A 186 -2.18 -14.78 6.12
CA ALA A 186 -1.97 -14.45 4.71
C ALA A 186 -3.13 -14.95 3.82
N VAL A 187 -3.59 -16.19 4.04
CA VAL A 187 -4.77 -16.73 3.36
C VAL A 187 -6.02 -15.90 3.70
N ASN A 188 -6.22 -15.54 4.97
CA ASN A 188 -7.37 -14.74 5.38
C ASN A 188 -7.36 -13.35 4.74
N ILE A 189 -6.22 -12.67 4.70
CA ILE A 189 -6.06 -11.35 4.05
C ILE A 189 -6.42 -11.46 2.57
N LEU A 190 -5.88 -12.45 1.86
CA LEU A 190 -6.16 -12.67 0.44
C LEU A 190 -7.65 -12.91 0.18
N MET A 191 -8.29 -13.77 0.96
CA MET A 191 -9.72 -14.09 0.81
C MET A 191 -10.63 -12.92 1.19
N SER A 192 -10.31 -12.18 2.25
CA SER A 192 -11.05 -10.97 2.63
C SER A 192 -10.92 -9.88 1.58
N LEU A 193 -9.73 -9.71 0.99
CA LEU A 193 -9.49 -8.78 -0.10
C LEU A 193 -10.30 -9.16 -1.36
N GLU A 194 -10.25 -10.43 -1.77
CA GLU A 194 -11.06 -10.92 -2.91
C GLU A 194 -12.55 -10.68 -2.70
N SER A 195 -13.06 -11.00 -1.50
CA SER A 195 -14.46 -10.81 -1.14
C SER A 195 -14.88 -9.34 -1.21
N ALA A 196 -14.05 -8.45 -0.65
CA ALA A 196 -14.31 -7.01 -0.66
C ALA A 196 -14.31 -6.45 -2.09
N ILE A 197 -13.31 -6.79 -2.91
CA ILE A 197 -13.24 -6.34 -4.30
C ILE A 197 -14.45 -6.85 -5.08
N ARG A 198 -14.76 -8.14 -5.01
CA ARG A 198 -15.90 -8.78 -5.69
C ARG A 198 -17.24 -8.12 -5.32
N SER A 199 -17.45 -7.81 -4.04
CA SER A 199 -18.63 -7.07 -3.58
C SER A 199 -18.73 -5.71 -4.26
N ALA A 200 -17.61 -4.99 -4.36
CA ALA A 200 -17.53 -3.66 -4.96
C ALA A 200 -17.74 -3.66 -6.48
N THR A 201 -17.22 -4.65 -7.19
CA THR A 201 -17.39 -4.78 -8.65
C THR A 201 -18.80 -5.23 -9.01
N SER A 202 -19.38 -6.16 -8.25
CA SER A 202 -20.75 -6.64 -8.45
C SER A 202 -21.79 -5.54 -8.23
N THR A 203 -21.68 -4.78 -7.14
CA THR A 203 -22.59 -3.67 -6.82
C THR A 203 -22.49 -2.51 -7.82
N ALA A 204 -21.28 -2.21 -8.32
CA ALA A 204 -21.07 -1.21 -9.37
C ALA A 204 -21.66 -1.62 -10.74
N ALA A 205 -21.73 -2.92 -11.04
CA ALA A 205 -22.40 -3.43 -12.24
C ALA A 205 -23.93 -3.40 -12.12
N ALA A 206 -24.47 -3.65 -10.92
CA ALA A 206 -25.91 -3.68 -10.68
C ALA A 206 -26.54 -2.29 -10.46
N SER A 207 -25.78 -1.31 -9.98
CA SER A 207 -26.30 0.03 -9.68
C SER A 207 -25.41 1.10 -10.31
N GLY A 208 -25.91 1.73 -11.38
CA GLY A 208 -25.28 2.92 -11.98
C GLY A 208 -25.31 4.18 -11.10
N PHE A 209 -25.43 4.03 -9.78
CA PHE A 209 -25.63 5.10 -8.81
C PHE A 209 -24.45 5.19 -7.83
N ALA A 210 -24.06 6.43 -7.51
CA ALA A 210 -23.02 6.75 -6.55
C ALA A 210 -23.32 6.12 -5.18
N LEU A 211 -22.32 5.46 -4.59
CA LEU A 211 -22.34 5.01 -3.20
C LEU A 211 -22.60 6.23 -2.29
N LYS A 212 -23.74 6.21 -1.58
CA LYS A 212 -23.92 7.05 -0.38
C LYS A 212 -23.25 6.31 0.76
N ALA A 213 -22.29 6.97 1.40
CA ALA A 213 -21.67 6.55 2.65
C ALA A 213 -22.75 6.40 3.74
N ALA A 214 -23.07 5.17 4.10
CA ALA A 214 -23.88 4.83 5.26
C ALA A 214 -23.38 3.47 5.78
N GLY A 215 -22.46 3.51 6.73
CA GLY A 215 -21.80 2.33 7.32
C GLY A 215 -20.59 1.85 6.52
N GLY A 216 -19.45 1.70 7.19
CA GLY A 216 -18.14 1.39 6.61
C GLY A 216 -18.06 0.02 5.95
N ASP A 217 -18.51 -0.08 4.70
CA ASP A 217 -18.23 -1.22 3.84
C ASP A 217 -16.72 -1.24 3.53
N LEU A 218 -16.04 -2.33 3.89
CA LEU A 218 -14.61 -2.55 3.66
C LEU A 218 -14.23 -2.28 2.19
N ALA A 219 -15.10 -2.66 1.25
CA ALA A 219 -14.94 -2.38 -0.16
C ALA A 219 -14.83 -0.88 -0.48
N SER A 220 -15.61 -0.04 0.20
CA SER A 220 -15.62 1.41 0.00
C SER A 220 -14.32 2.07 0.47
N ILE A 221 -13.66 1.49 1.47
CA ILE A 221 -12.39 1.99 2.02
C ILE A 221 -11.22 1.52 1.17
N LEU A 222 -11.18 0.24 0.81
CA LEU A 222 -10.13 -0.32 -0.05
C LEU A 222 -10.11 0.33 -1.44
N LEU A 223 -11.27 0.71 -1.96
CA LEU A 223 -11.42 1.37 -3.25
C LEU A 223 -11.74 2.87 -3.12
N ASP A 224 -11.35 3.50 -2.00
CA ASP A 224 -11.52 4.94 -1.85
C ASP A 224 -10.60 5.69 -2.81
N VAL A 225 -11.20 6.47 -3.70
CA VAL A 225 -10.52 7.22 -4.76
C VAL A 225 -10.49 8.73 -4.49
N ASN A 226 -10.95 9.17 -3.32
CA ASN A 226 -11.06 10.59 -2.95
C ASN A 226 -9.77 11.13 -2.30
N VAL A 227 -8.62 10.64 -2.73
CA VAL A 227 -7.30 11.16 -2.35
C VAL A 227 -6.92 12.29 -3.30
N GLU A 228 -6.59 13.45 -2.76
CA GLU A 228 -6.15 14.64 -3.49
C GLU A 228 -4.90 15.21 -2.80
N PRO A 229 -3.92 15.73 -3.55
CA PRO A 229 -2.72 16.31 -2.95
C PRO A 229 -3.05 17.61 -2.20
N GLN A 230 -2.37 17.84 -1.08
CA GLN A 230 -2.41 19.08 -0.32
C GLN A 230 -1.74 20.19 -1.14
N GLN A 231 -2.51 21.23 -1.47
CA GLN A 231 -1.93 22.42 -2.10
C GLN A 231 -1.04 23.14 -1.10
N THR A 232 0.27 23.02 -1.27
CA THR A 232 1.26 23.84 -0.57
C THR A 232 1.17 25.27 -1.10
N ASN A 233 0.21 26.05 -0.57
CA ASN A 233 0.26 27.50 -0.69
C ASN A 233 1.46 28.00 0.12
N VAL A 234 2.63 28.06 -0.51
CA VAL A 234 3.78 28.81 0.00
C VAL A 234 3.49 30.31 -0.17
N MET A 235 2.55 30.83 0.62
CA MET A 235 2.50 32.23 1.06
C MET A 235 1.35 32.39 2.08
N GLN A 236 1.74 32.86 3.27
CA GLN A 236 0.92 33.31 4.39
C GLN A 236 0.09 32.26 5.14
N GLN A 237 0.65 31.76 6.24
CA GLN A 237 -0.12 31.69 7.49
C GLN A 237 0.78 31.88 8.71
N ALA A 238 0.84 33.12 9.19
CA ALA A 238 1.05 33.39 10.60
C ALA A 238 -0.28 33.15 11.34
N SER A 239 -0.21 32.41 12.44
CA SER A 239 -1.09 32.44 13.63
C SER A 239 -2.62 32.40 13.45
N SER A 240 -3.21 31.21 13.69
CA SER A 240 -4.36 30.80 14.58
C SER A 240 -5.58 31.72 14.83
N PRO A 241 -6.72 31.28 15.45
CA PRO A 241 -7.23 29.95 15.82
C PRO A 241 -8.74 29.67 15.52
N LEU A 242 -9.20 28.45 15.87
CA LEU A 242 -10.54 28.01 16.34
C LEU A 242 -11.75 28.97 16.21
N VAL A 243 -12.82 28.51 15.55
CA VAL A 243 -14.20 28.99 15.79
C VAL A 243 -15.18 27.81 15.86
N LEU A 244 -15.84 27.71 17.01
CA LEU A 244 -17.02 26.90 17.30
C LEU A 244 -18.31 27.57 16.79
N SER A 245 -19.23 26.74 16.32
CA SER A 245 -20.71 26.85 16.38
C SER A 245 -21.44 27.95 15.59
N ARG A 246 -22.42 27.53 14.78
CA ARG A 246 -23.77 28.13 14.80
C ARG A 246 -24.85 27.17 14.28
N GLU A 247 -25.76 26.80 15.18
CA GLU A 247 -27.08 26.25 14.88
C GLU A 247 -27.98 27.33 14.26
N THR A 248 -28.86 26.95 13.32
CA THR A 248 -30.11 27.68 13.06
C THR A 248 -31.22 26.68 12.76
N SER A 249 -32.11 26.54 13.73
CA SER A 249 -33.46 26.00 13.63
C SER A 249 -34.41 27.08 13.09
N THR A 250 -35.30 26.71 12.17
CA THR A 250 -36.67 27.27 12.06
C THR A 250 -37.55 26.34 11.21
N ASP A 251 -38.58 25.79 11.85
CA ASP A 251 -39.79 25.25 11.24
C ASP A 251 -40.58 26.33 10.49
N ALA A 252 -41.29 25.94 9.42
CA ALA A 252 -42.67 26.34 9.19
C ALA A 252 -43.34 25.51 8.07
N THR A 253 -44.44 24.88 8.48
CA THR A 253 -45.43 24.06 7.76
C THR A 253 -46.29 24.87 6.78
N PHE A 254 -46.71 24.25 5.66
CA PHE A 254 -48.03 24.30 4.96
C PHE A 254 -47.86 23.39 3.71
N GLY A 255 -48.64 22.36 3.36
CA GLY A 255 -50.01 21.99 3.66
C GLY A 255 -50.86 22.08 2.39
N ALA A 256 -50.95 21.02 1.56
CA ALA A 256 -52.14 20.65 0.77
C ALA A 256 -51.94 19.40 -0.10
N SER A 257 -52.88 18.47 0.05
CA SER A 257 -53.11 17.22 -0.66
C SER A 257 -53.79 17.40 -2.02
N VAL A 258 -53.39 16.63 -3.05
CA VAL A 258 -54.32 16.03 -4.05
C VAL A 258 -53.67 14.75 -4.63
N SER A 259 -54.44 13.68 -4.70
CA SER A 259 -54.24 12.46 -5.52
C SER A 259 -55.54 12.24 -6.32
N PRO A 260 -55.68 11.21 -7.17
CA PRO A 260 -54.79 10.59 -8.16
C PRO A 260 -55.48 10.50 -9.56
N THR A 261 -54.77 10.30 -10.68
CA THR A 261 -55.38 9.59 -11.84
C THR A 261 -54.39 9.05 -12.87
N SER A 262 -54.65 7.79 -13.21
CA SER A 262 -54.57 7.11 -14.51
C SER A 262 -53.22 6.79 -15.18
N ARG A 263 -53.08 5.47 -15.37
CA ARG A 263 -52.17 4.73 -16.24
C ARG A 263 -52.43 5.01 -17.72
N SER A 264 -51.36 5.05 -18.53
CA SER A 264 -51.39 4.49 -19.89
C SER A 264 -49.99 3.98 -20.25
N SER A 265 -49.90 2.66 -20.35
CA SER A 265 -48.81 1.87 -20.90
C SER A 265 -48.79 1.99 -22.43
N GLY A 266 -47.63 2.37 -22.99
CA GLY A 266 -47.29 2.21 -24.40
C GLY A 266 -45.83 1.76 -24.53
N PRO A 267 -45.50 0.84 -25.44
CA PRO A 267 -44.14 0.31 -25.56
C PRO A 267 -43.25 1.34 -26.26
N SER A 268 -42.21 1.82 -25.56
CA SER A 268 -41.18 2.67 -26.15
C SER A 268 -40.13 1.78 -26.82
N PHE A 269 -40.03 1.88 -28.15
CA PHE A 269 -38.93 1.31 -28.91
C PHE A 269 -37.58 1.89 -28.45
N PRO A 270 -36.47 1.12 -28.46
CA PRO A 270 -35.15 1.67 -28.17
C PRO A 270 -34.69 2.54 -29.34
N SER A 271 -34.83 3.86 -29.20
CA SER A 271 -34.25 4.83 -30.12
C SER A 271 -32.73 4.86 -29.96
N ILE A 272 -32.02 4.58 -31.05
CA ILE A 272 -30.57 4.67 -31.19
C ILE A 272 -30.13 6.11 -30.78
N PRO A 273 -29.17 6.28 -29.85
CA PRO A 273 -28.75 7.62 -29.45
C PRO A 273 -28.00 8.31 -30.60
N SER A 274 -28.46 9.50 -31.00
CA SER A 274 -27.75 10.32 -31.99
C SER A 274 -26.38 10.77 -31.44
N PRO A 275 -25.34 10.88 -32.29
CA PRO A 275 -23.97 11.21 -31.86
C PRO A 275 -23.83 12.58 -31.17
N ILE A 276 -24.79 13.49 -31.36
CA ILE A 276 -24.86 14.79 -30.69
C ILE A 276 -25.24 14.63 -29.21
N ALA A 277 -26.11 13.68 -28.87
CA ALA A 277 -26.51 13.42 -27.48
C ALA A 277 -25.35 12.85 -26.64
N ALA A 278 -24.44 12.10 -27.27
CA ALA A 278 -23.21 11.61 -26.63
C ALA A 278 -22.25 12.75 -26.27
N GLY A 279 -22.16 13.79 -27.11
CA GLY A 279 -21.35 14.99 -26.85
C GLY A 279 -21.89 15.84 -25.69
N VAL A 280 -23.22 15.98 -25.57
CA VAL A 280 -23.84 16.72 -24.46
C VAL A 280 -23.77 15.93 -23.15
N ALA A 281 -23.91 14.60 -23.20
CA ALA A 281 -23.73 13.74 -22.03
C ALA A 281 -22.27 13.71 -21.51
N ALA A 282 -21.28 13.93 -22.38
CA ALA A 282 -19.87 14.05 -22.01
C ALA A 282 -19.53 15.33 -21.24
N LEU A 283 -20.37 16.37 -21.36
CA LEU A 283 -20.23 17.64 -20.63
C LEU A 283 -20.96 17.66 -19.28
N ASP A 284 -21.72 16.61 -18.94
CA ASP A 284 -22.38 16.49 -17.63
C ASP A 284 -21.32 16.27 -16.52
N PRO A 285 -21.20 17.18 -15.54
CA PRO A 285 -20.26 17.04 -14.41
C PRO A 285 -20.41 15.73 -13.64
N ARG A 286 -21.61 15.14 -13.60
CA ARG A 286 -21.87 13.86 -12.92
C ARG A 286 -21.23 12.69 -13.66
N ASN A 287 -21.33 12.68 -14.99
CA ASN A 287 -20.69 11.66 -15.83
C ASN A 287 -19.18 11.77 -15.76
N ARG A 288 -18.65 12.99 -15.69
CA ARG A 288 -17.22 13.25 -15.52
C ARG A 288 -16.69 12.69 -14.19
N ARG A 289 -17.34 13.02 -13.07
CA ARG A 289 -16.97 12.48 -11.75
C ARG A 289 -16.98 10.95 -11.75
N ARG A 290 -17.99 10.33 -12.36
CA ARG A 290 -18.09 8.86 -12.46
C ARG A 290 -16.95 8.25 -13.26
N LYS A 291 -16.59 8.83 -14.41
CA LYS A 291 -15.47 8.37 -15.24
C LYS A 291 -14.13 8.48 -14.52
N ARG A 292 -13.90 9.61 -13.83
CA ARG A 292 -12.71 9.81 -13.00
C ARG A 292 -12.62 8.76 -11.88
N GLN A 293 -13.71 8.53 -11.15
CA GLN A 293 -13.75 7.53 -10.10
C GLN A 293 -13.51 6.11 -10.64
N LEU A 294 -14.06 5.77 -11.81
CA LEU A 294 -13.79 4.49 -12.47
C LEU A 294 -12.31 4.34 -12.82
N ALA A 295 -11.68 5.36 -13.42
CA ALA A 295 -10.27 5.34 -13.79
C ALA A 295 -9.34 5.13 -12.58
N ARG A 296 -9.59 5.86 -11.49
CA ARG A 296 -8.87 5.73 -10.22
C ARG A 296 -9.09 4.36 -9.57
N ARG A 297 -10.30 3.78 -9.71
CA ARG A 297 -10.60 2.44 -9.21
C ARG A 297 -9.85 1.36 -9.99
N GLU A 298 -9.80 1.47 -11.31
CA GLU A 298 -9.01 0.55 -12.14
C GLU A 298 -7.53 0.59 -11.74
N LYS A 299 -6.98 1.77 -11.45
CA LYS A 299 -5.62 1.90 -10.89
C LYS A 299 -5.47 1.08 -9.60
N LEU A 300 -6.38 1.25 -8.63
CA LEU A 300 -6.30 0.51 -7.36
C LEU A 300 -6.45 -1.01 -7.54
N LEU A 301 -7.26 -1.46 -8.50
CA LEU A 301 -7.32 -2.89 -8.86
C LEU A 301 -5.96 -3.39 -9.37
N GLY A 302 -5.26 -2.59 -10.17
CA GLY A 302 -3.87 -2.85 -10.56
C GLY A 302 -2.94 -2.99 -9.34
N ASP A 303 -3.01 -2.06 -8.38
CA ASP A 303 -2.20 -2.14 -7.16
C ASP A 303 -2.48 -3.42 -6.35
N TYR A 304 -3.77 -3.79 -6.17
CA TYR A 304 -4.13 -5.00 -5.44
C TYR A 304 -3.67 -6.27 -6.16
N SER A 305 -3.75 -6.31 -7.50
CA SER A 305 -3.19 -7.39 -8.30
C SER A 305 -1.68 -7.53 -8.11
N VAL A 306 -0.93 -6.41 -8.02
CA VAL A 306 0.50 -6.44 -7.67
C VAL A 306 0.73 -7.03 -6.27
N LEU A 307 -0.04 -6.62 -5.27
CA LEU A 307 0.10 -7.09 -3.88
C LEU A 307 -0.10 -8.61 -3.74
N VAL A 308 -0.94 -9.22 -4.59
CA VAL A 308 -1.18 -10.66 -4.60
C VAL A 308 -0.33 -11.43 -5.62
N SER A 309 0.72 -10.79 -6.17
CA SER A 309 1.63 -11.36 -7.19
C SER A 309 0.98 -11.69 -8.55
N CYS A 310 -0.12 -11.06 -8.91
CA CYS A 310 -0.78 -11.16 -10.23
C CYS A 310 -0.31 -10.05 -11.18
N VAL A 311 0.96 -10.09 -11.59
CA VAL A 311 1.61 -9.01 -12.36
C VAL A 311 0.94 -8.78 -13.73
N SER A 312 0.54 -9.85 -14.43
CA SER A 312 -0.12 -9.75 -15.74
C SER A 312 -1.49 -9.07 -15.64
N ASP A 313 -2.31 -9.45 -14.65
CA ASP A 313 -3.59 -8.77 -14.41
C ASP A 313 -3.38 -7.30 -14.03
N ALA A 314 -2.34 -7.00 -13.24
CA ALA A 314 -2.01 -5.63 -12.88
C ALA A 314 -1.68 -4.77 -14.11
N MET A 315 -0.91 -5.29 -15.07
CA MET A 315 -0.59 -4.57 -16.31
C MET A 315 -1.83 -4.24 -17.14
N ASP A 316 -2.78 -5.16 -17.24
CA ASP A 316 -4.07 -4.91 -17.91
C ASP A 316 -4.81 -3.74 -17.25
N HIS A 317 -4.95 -3.78 -15.92
CA HIS A 317 -5.64 -2.73 -15.16
C HIS A 317 -4.94 -1.37 -15.30
N TYR A 318 -3.60 -1.33 -15.19
CA TYR A 318 -2.87 -0.08 -15.34
C TYR A 318 -2.97 0.48 -16.75
N THR A 319 -2.95 -0.37 -17.79
CA THR A 319 -3.09 0.09 -19.18
C THR A 319 -4.42 0.83 -19.37
N VAL A 320 -5.52 0.22 -18.92
CA VAL A 320 -6.85 0.85 -18.96
C VAL A 320 -6.90 2.12 -18.10
N ALA A 321 -6.36 2.07 -16.89
CA ALA A 321 -6.35 3.21 -15.99
C ALA A 321 -5.57 4.41 -16.55
N ILE A 322 -4.37 4.18 -17.12
CA ILE A 322 -3.52 5.21 -17.70
C ILE A 322 -4.22 5.90 -18.88
N GLU A 323 -4.86 5.13 -19.78
CA GLU A 323 -5.61 5.69 -20.90
C GLU A 323 -6.74 6.62 -20.43
N MET A 324 -7.52 6.17 -19.44
CA MET A 324 -8.60 6.96 -18.87
C MET A 324 -8.11 8.20 -18.11
N LEU A 325 -7.07 8.05 -17.29
CA LEU A 325 -6.51 9.12 -16.47
C LEU A 325 -5.81 10.19 -17.31
N ARG A 326 -5.13 9.82 -18.40
CA ARG A 326 -4.57 10.79 -19.38
C ARG A 326 -5.66 11.66 -20.00
N GLU A 327 -6.82 11.09 -20.28
CA GLU A 327 -7.93 11.86 -20.81
C GLU A 327 -8.51 12.82 -19.76
N GLU A 328 -8.66 12.37 -18.51
CA GLU A 328 -9.16 13.23 -17.42
C GLU A 328 -8.16 14.33 -17.02
N GLU A 329 -6.86 14.05 -17.07
CA GLU A 329 -5.78 15.04 -16.90
C GLU A 329 -5.88 16.14 -17.96
N ARG A 330 -6.01 15.78 -19.24
CA ARG A 330 -6.17 16.76 -20.33
C ARG A 330 -7.45 17.58 -20.18
N ARG A 331 -8.55 16.95 -19.79
CA ARG A 331 -9.84 17.64 -19.58
C ARG A 331 -9.86 18.54 -18.35
N SER A 332 -9.08 18.24 -17.32
CA SER A 332 -9.02 19.05 -16.09
C SER A 332 -8.06 20.22 -16.21
N GLY A 333 -7.32 20.32 -17.31
CA GLY A 333 -6.27 21.31 -17.46
C GLY A 333 -5.06 21.01 -16.56
N GLY A 334 -4.84 19.74 -16.21
CA GLY A 334 -3.79 19.33 -15.29
C GLY A 334 -4.09 19.62 -13.83
N ALA A 335 -5.32 19.37 -13.37
CA ALA A 335 -5.65 19.49 -11.95
C ALA A 335 -4.73 18.56 -11.11
N PRO A 336 -4.13 19.03 -9.99
CA PRO A 336 -3.11 18.28 -9.26
C PRO A 336 -3.49 16.85 -8.91
N GLY A 337 -4.73 16.59 -8.47
CA GLY A 337 -5.16 15.23 -8.17
C GLY A 337 -5.29 14.33 -9.39
N ASP A 338 -5.81 14.82 -10.52
CA ASP A 338 -5.90 14.00 -11.74
C ASP A 338 -4.49 13.67 -12.27
N VAL A 339 -3.56 14.62 -12.14
CA VAL A 339 -2.15 14.43 -12.46
C VAL A 339 -1.49 13.42 -11.52
N MET A 340 -1.70 13.54 -10.20
CA MET A 340 -1.15 12.63 -9.19
C MET A 340 -1.63 11.19 -9.42
N TRP A 341 -2.93 10.98 -9.67
CA TRP A 341 -3.48 9.65 -9.93
C TRP A 341 -2.91 9.03 -11.22
N LEU A 342 -2.67 9.85 -12.25
CA LEU A 342 -1.98 9.39 -13.47
C LEU A 342 -0.53 8.99 -13.18
N ALA A 343 0.21 9.79 -12.40
CA ALA A 343 1.57 9.47 -11.98
C ALA A 343 1.61 8.15 -11.20
N ALA A 344 0.68 7.96 -10.27
CA ALA A 344 0.58 6.75 -9.47
C ALA A 344 0.24 5.50 -10.31
N ALA A 345 -0.59 5.63 -11.35
CA ALA A 345 -0.86 4.54 -12.29
C ALA A 345 0.37 4.18 -13.13
N LEU A 346 1.11 5.19 -13.59
CA LEU A 346 2.37 4.98 -14.32
C LEU A 346 3.43 4.33 -13.42
N GLU A 347 3.57 4.76 -12.16
CA GLU A 347 4.50 4.12 -11.21
C GLU A 347 4.18 2.63 -11.02
N GLY A 348 2.91 2.27 -10.84
CA GLY A 348 2.48 0.88 -10.73
C GLY A 348 2.80 0.06 -11.99
N TYR A 349 2.57 0.63 -13.18
CA TYR A 349 2.93 0.00 -14.45
C TYR A 349 4.45 -0.18 -14.61
N VAL A 350 5.23 0.84 -14.24
CA VAL A 350 6.70 0.78 -14.24
C VAL A 350 7.21 -0.30 -13.30
N PHE A 351 6.56 -0.50 -12.14
CA PHE A 351 6.88 -1.60 -11.24
C PHE A 351 6.62 -2.98 -11.86
N CYS A 352 5.53 -3.15 -12.61
CA CYS A 352 5.26 -4.38 -13.36
C CYS A 352 6.36 -4.63 -14.41
N LEU A 353 6.68 -3.62 -15.22
CA LEU A 353 7.78 -3.71 -16.20
C LEU A 353 9.13 -4.03 -15.54
N TYR A 354 9.42 -3.43 -14.40
CA TYR A 354 10.62 -3.70 -13.61
C TYR A 354 10.69 -5.18 -13.19
N THR A 355 9.56 -5.73 -12.74
CA THR A 355 9.46 -7.12 -12.30
C THR A 355 9.63 -8.11 -13.47
N GLU A 356 9.08 -7.79 -14.64
CA GLU A 356 9.22 -8.62 -15.85
C GLU A 356 10.60 -8.53 -16.50
N ALA A 357 11.24 -7.36 -16.43
CA ALA A 357 12.52 -7.12 -17.08
C ALA A 357 13.66 -7.99 -16.52
N GLN A 358 13.57 -8.46 -15.26
CA GLN A 358 14.55 -9.36 -14.62
C GLN A 358 16.01 -8.93 -14.91
N ASP A 359 16.36 -7.70 -14.54
CA ASP A 359 17.68 -7.07 -14.73
C ASP A 359 18.06 -6.74 -16.19
N LYS A 360 17.15 -6.90 -17.15
CA LYS A 360 17.34 -6.43 -18.53
C LYS A 360 16.96 -4.97 -18.69
N PHE A 361 17.64 -4.27 -19.59
CA PHE A 361 17.26 -2.92 -19.96
C PHE A 361 15.94 -2.95 -20.74
N SER A 362 14.99 -2.11 -20.32
CA SER A 362 13.75 -1.86 -21.03
C SER A 362 13.63 -0.36 -21.32
N ALA A 363 13.59 0.01 -22.60
CA ALA A 363 13.39 1.39 -23.01
C ALA A 363 12.00 1.90 -22.59
N GLU A 364 10.98 1.04 -22.68
CA GLU A 364 9.62 1.33 -22.23
C GLU A 364 9.59 1.64 -20.73
N LEU A 365 10.29 0.85 -19.91
CA LEU A 365 10.39 1.11 -18.47
C LEU A 365 10.95 2.51 -18.19
N VAL A 366 12.05 2.88 -18.85
CA VAL A 366 12.69 4.18 -18.67
C VAL A 366 11.79 5.33 -19.13
N GLU A 367 11.10 5.16 -20.26
CA GLU A 367 10.16 6.15 -20.78
C GLU A 367 9.00 6.38 -19.79
N LYS A 368 8.35 5.29 -19.35
CA LYS A 368 7.21 5.35 -18.42
C LYS A 368 7.62 5.85 -17.04
N ALA A 369 8.80 5.48 -16.57
CA ALA A 369 9.38 6.00 -15.34
C ALA A 369 9.59 7.52 -15.41
N SER A 370 10.17 8.01 -16.51
CA SER A 370 10.41 9.44 -16.72
C SER A 370 9.08 10.21 -16.80
N GLU A 371 8.06 9.62 -17.43
CA GLU A 371 6.72 10.18 -17.49
C GLU A 371 6.08 10.27 -16.09
N ALA A 372 6.20 9.21 -15.28
CA ALA A 372 5.68 9.19 -13.90
C ALA A 372 6.35 10.26 -13.03
N VAL A 373 7.67 10.37 -13.08
CA VAL A 373 8.45 11.42 -12.37
C VAL A 373 7.97 12.81 -12.75
N MET A 374 7.83 13.08 -14.05
CA MET A 374 7.33 14.37 -14.55
C MET A 374 5.93 14.70 -14.02
N PHE A 375 5.03 13.71 -13.99
CA PHE A 375 3.68 13.94 -13.46
C PHE A 375 3.65 14.12 -11.94
N TYR A 376 4.48 13.42 -11.16
CA TYR A 376 4.58 13.70 -9.72
C TYR A 376 5.08 15.12 -9.45
N ALA A 377 6.10 15.57 -10.20
CA ALA A 377 6.57 16.95 -10.12
C ALA A 377 5.44 17.94 -10.47
N LYS A 378 4.67 17.67 -11.52
CA LYS A 378 3.52 18.48 -11.94
C LYS A 378 2.39 18.50 -10.90
N ALA A 379 2.18 17.39 -10.17
CA ALA A 379 1.20 17.30 -9.10
C ALA A 379 1.64 18.03 -7.81
N GLY A 380 2.92 18.37 -7.67
CA GLY A 380 3.48 18.97 -6.45
C GLY A 380 3.82 17.96 -5.35
N THR A 381 3.87 16.66 -5.67
CA THR A 381 4.18 15.58 -4.71
C THR A 381 5.66 15.19 -4.81
N THR A 382 6.54 16.08 -4.34
CA THR A 382 8.01 15.97 -4.50
C THR A 382 8.63 14.77 -3.77
N GLU A 383 8.00 14.30 -2.69
CA GLU A 383 8.45 13.16 -1.91
C GLU A 383 8.21 11.84 -2.68
N LEU A 384 7.07 11.73 -3.36
CA LEU A 384 6.76 10.58 -4.23
C LEU A 384 7.68 10.56 -5.45
N GLU A 385 7.94 11.73 -6.03
CA GLU A 385 8.93 11.90 -7.10
C GLU A 385 10.32 11.39 -6.68
N SER A 386 10.82 11.91 -5.54
CA SER A 386 12.14 11.57 -5.01
C SER A 386 12.27 10.06 -4.73
N LEU A 387 11.23 9.47 -4.13
CA LEU A 387 11.22 8.05 -3.83
C LEU A 387 11.22 7.19 -5.11
N LEU A 388 10.48 7.58 -6.15
CA LEU A 388 10.49 6.87 -7.42
C LEU A 388 11.89 6.92 -8.06
N ILE A 389 12.54 8.08 -8.05
CA ILE A 389 13.91 8.24 -8.55
C ILE A 389 14.89 7.34 -7.77
N GLU A 390 14.79 7.30 -6.45
CA GLU A 390 15.63 6.46 -5.59
C GLU A 390 15.46 4.97 -5.91
N ASN A 391 14.21 4.51 -6.04
CA ASN A 391 13.89 3.12 -6.37
C ASN A 391 14.42 2.71 -7.77
N LEU A 392 14.38 3.63 -8.74
CA LEU A 392 14.88 3.39 -10.10
C LEU A 392 16.40 3.48 -10.18
N GLY A 393 17.03 4.35 -9.40
CA GLY A 393 18.48 4.51 -9.31
C GLY A 393 19.20 3.20 -8.94
N CYS A 394 18.52 2.33 -8.20
CA CYS A 394 18.99 0.99 -7.87
C CYS A 394 19.27 0.11 -9.11
N GLN A 395 18.64 0.36 -10.28
CA GLN A 395 18.99 -0.34 -11.53
C GLN A 395 20.28 0.18 -12.19
N GLN A 396 20.63 1.46 -12.04
CA GLN A 396 21.77 2.05 -12.75
C GLN A 396 23.11 1.70 -12.10
N SER A 397 23.14 1.47 -10.78
CA SER A 397 24.34 1.00 -10.06
C SER A 397 24.84 -0.36 -10.56
N VAL A 398 23.98 -1.19 -11.16
CA VAL A 398 24.36 -2.51 -11.71
C VAL A 398 25.28 -2.36 -12.94
N LYS A 399 25.31 -1.19 -13.59
CA LYS A 399 26.09 -0.97 -14.82
C LYS A 399 27.38 -0.18 -14.62
N SER A 400 27.57 0.56 -13.53
CA SER A 400 28.84 1.27 -13.30
C SER A 400 30.03 0.32 -13.13
N ASP A 401 29.78 -0.92 -12.72
CA ASP A 401 30.82 -1.95 -12.61
C ASP A 401 31.17 -2.63 -13.95
N PHE A 402 30.30 -2.50 -14.97
CA PHE A 402 30.54 -3.08 -16.28
C PHE A 402 31.20 -2.10 -17.27
N PHE A 403 31.12 -0.79 -17.01
CA PHE A 403 31.70 0.24 -17.88
C PHE A 403 33.16 0.58 -17.56
N TYR A 404 33.72 0.13 -16.43
CA TYR A 404 35.15 0.19 -16.21
C TYR A 404 35.84 -1.02 -16.83
N SER A 405 36.23 -0.88 -18.10
CA SER A 405 37.18 -1.81 -18.74
C SER A 405 38.43 -1.96 -17.86
N PRO A 406 38.97 -3.19 -17.67
CA PRO A 406 40.24 -3.41 -16.95
C PRO A 406 41.39 -2.53 -17.47
N PHE A 407 41.31 -2.10 -18.74
CA PHE A 407 42.25 -1.17 -19.36
C PHE A 407 42.19 0.26 -18.78
N GLU A 408 41.02 0.75 -18.37
CA GLU A 408 40.91 2.09 -17.78
C GLU A 408 41.38 2.12 -16.32
N LYS A 409 41.16 1.03 -15.56
CA LYS A 409 41.77 0.85 -14.23
C LYS A 409 43.30 0.82 -14.30
N GLN A 410 43.87 0.18 -15.32
CA GLN A 410 45.33 0.15 -15.53
C GLN A 410 45.90 1.50 -15.96
N LYS A 411 45.12 2.30 -16.71
CA LYS A 411 45.50 3.65 -17.13
C LYS A 411 45.50 4.64 -15.97
N MET A 412 44.59 4.48 -14.99
CA MET A 412 44.59 5.30 -13.78
C MET A 412 45.73 4.93 -12.81
N MET A 413 46.07 3.65 -12.65
CA MET A 413 47.22 3.25 -11.80
C MET A 413 48.59 3.64 -12.38
N ARG A 414 48.73 3.76 -13.70
CA ARG A 414 49.99 4.25 -14.31
C ARG A 414 50.16 5.77 -14.20
N LYS A 415 49.07 6.53 -14.06
CA LYS A 415 49.11 8.00 -14.01
C LYS A 415 49.48 8.56 -12.63
N SER A 416 49.40 7.75 -11.58
CA SER A 416 49.81 8.12 -10.21
C SER A 416 51.28 7.79 -9.89
N GLY A 417 51.99 7.06 -10.76
CA GLY A 417 53.38 6.65 -10.53
C GLY A 417 54.45 7.54 -11.16
N GLN A 418 54.07 8.64 -11.83
CA GLN A 418 54.99 9.40 -12.68
C GLN A 418 54.79 10.91 -12.52
N ARG A 419 54.99 11.40 -11.30
CA ARG A 419 55.18 12.83 -11.02
C ARG A 419 55.89 12.97 -9.67
N GLY A 420 57.22 13.08 -9.72
CA GLY A 420 58.03 13.28 -8.52
C GLY A 420 59.50 12.94 -8.68
N SER A 421 60.13 13.35 -9.78
CA SER A 421 61.57 13.58 -9.82
C SER A 421 61.81 14.87 -10.62
N ASP A 422 62.80 15.63 -10.15
CA ASP A 422 63.49 16.71 -10.84
C ASP A 422 62.83 18.09 -10.70
N ASP A 423 63.34 18.89 -9.76
CA ASP A 423 64.26 19.98 -10.12
C ASP A 423 64.98 20.53 -8.87
N GLU A 424 66.32 20.49 -8.95
CA GLU A 424 67.28 21.18 -8.08
C GLU A 424 67.32 22.68 -8.41
N ASP A 425 67.62 23.51 -7.40
CA ASP A 425 68.89 24.25 -7.28
C ASP A 425 68.82 25.77 -6.94
N SER A 426 69.74 26.13 -6.02
CA SER A 426 70.50 27.40 -5.93
C SER A 426 69.81 28.73 -5.52
N SER A 427 70.17 29.27 -4.34
CA SER A 427 71.27 30.27 -4.20
C SER A 427 71.36 30.90 -2.80
N ASP A 428 72.59 31.31 -2.47
CA ASP A 428 73.19 31.69 -1.18
C ASP A 428 72.68 33.01 -0.55
N ASP A 429 72.87 33.16 0.78
CA ASP A 429 73.86 34.11 1.33
C ASP A 429 73.86 34.19 2.89
N VAL A 430 75.08 34.15 3.43
CA VAL A 430 75.58 34.44 4.80
C VAL A 430 75.77 35.99 4.93
N PRO A 431 76.13 36.69 6.05
CA PRO A 431 76.59 36.36 7.42
C PRO A 431 75.73 36.99 8.55
N ALA A 432 75.99 36.82 9.86
CA ALA A 432 77.24 36.68 10.63
C ALA A 432 77.09 35.81 11.88
#